data_AF-A0A519D1Z4-F1
#
_entry.id   AF-A0A519D1Z4-F1
#
_cell.length_a   1.000
_cell.length_b   1.000
_cell.length_c   1.000
_cell.angle_alpha   90.00
_cell.angle_beta   90.00
_cell.angle_gamma   90.00
#
_symmetry.space_group_name_H-M   'P 1'
#
loop_
_entity.id
_entity.type
_entity.pdbx_description
1 polymer ?
#
loop_
_entity_poly.entity_id
_entity_poly.type
_entity_poly.pdbx_seq_one_letter_code
_entity_poly.pdbx_strand_id
1 'polypeptide(L)'
;FDEIAKSYPTIQWSLENGGKEEDFFEFVYPWFFPRKNKKTPRSSEWEHFHDKKRMSLDHYVLYPKNNGFQGFSDAILKDIDMNYCTIKKNIKNLQIKTDPKNNNILDIKVNTESISGDLFFWCTSPISLAKILKIKSSVTRSGLPQTIIFGNFVFKKNISTKFHEILVGSLDHQINRISFPGKIMKKKNNLVQVEYSFPQNQFNLNAKYWKQTWLTSLYDLGLIKKDNSLDNFAFISETRGFVSKHDLRFLTNTLKNEIMPSIGNNIIIPAFNLGPENINRVIPEVILNTIKSVNTLNR
;
A
#
# COMPACT_ATOMS: atom_id res chain seq x y z
N PHE A 1 11.18 -5.41 -21.87
CA PHE A 1 10.95 -4.60 -20.64
C PHE A 1 9.76 -3.68 -20.87
N ASP A 2 9.71 -3.01 -22.03
CA ASP A 2 8.57 -2.24 -22.52
C ASP A 2 7.21 -2.89 -22.29
N GLU A 3 7.04 -4.18 -22.64
CA GLU A 3 5.76 -4.88 -22.48
C GLU A 3 5.36 -5.04 -21.00
N ILE A 4 6.34 -5.27 -20.11
CA ILE A 4 6.09 -5.37 -18.67
C ILE A 4 5.67 -4.02 -18.12
N ALA A 5 6.42 -2.95 -18.39
CA ALA A 5 6.07 -1.61 -17.91
C ALA A 5 4.69 -1.17 -18.42
N LYS A 6 4.39 -1.42 -19.70
CA LYS A 6 3.10 -1.09 -20.33
C LYS A 6 1.94 -1.95 -19.81
N SER A 7 2.20 -3.16 -19.32
CA SER A 7 1.15 -4.01 -18.73
C SER A 7 0.60 -3.49 -17.38
N TYR A 8 1.26 -2.50 -16.78
CA TYR A 8 0.83 -1.86 -15.54
C TYR A 8 0.26 -0.49 -15.90
N PRO A 9 -1.08 -0.28 -15.87
CA PRO A 9 -1.70 0.96 -16.34
C PRO A 9 -1.19 2.23 -15.65
N THR A 10 -0.80 2.11 -14.39
CA THR A 10 -0.23 3.22 -13.62
C THR A 10 1.12 3.65 -14.19
N ILE A 11 1.98 2.69 -14.53
CA ILE A 11 3.29 2.94 -15.16
C ILE A 11 3.09 3.43 -16.59
N GLN A 12 2.21 2.77 -17.36
CA GLN A 12 1.88 3.22 -18.72
C GLN A 12 1.45 4.68 -18.73
N TRP A 13 0.53 5.08 -17.85
CA TRP A 13 0.09 6.47 -17.73
C TRP A 13 1.27 7.41 -17.41
N SER A 14 2.16 7.03 -16.49
CA SER A 14 3.33 7.84 -16.16
C SER A 14 4.26 8.06 -17.35
N LEU A 15 4.49 7.02 -18.16
CA LEU A 15 5.31 7.08 -19.37
C LEU A 15 4.67 7.97 -20.45
N GLU A 16 3.36 7.81 -20.69
CA GLU A 16 2.59 8.65 -21.63
C GLU A 16 2.60 10.14 -21.24
N ASN A 17 2.85 10.45 -19.96
CA ASN A 17 2.93 11.80 -19.44
C ASN A 17 4.38 12.31 -19.28
N GLY A 18 5.35 11.64 -19.90
CA GLY A 18 6.75 12.07 -19.97
C GLY A 18 7.62 11.63 -18.80
N GLY A 19 7.16 10.65 -18.01
CA GLY A 19 8.00 9.96 -17.04
C GLY A 19 9.00 9.01 -17.72
N LYS A 20 10.08 8.65 -17.01
CA LYS A 20 11.11 7.73 -17.51
C LYS A 20 10.91 6.32 -16.99
N GLU A 21 11.13 5.31 -17.82
CA GLU A 21 10.92 3.90 -17.45
C GLU A 21 11.76 3.47 -16.23
N GLU A 22 13.01 3.94 -16.13
CA GLU A 22 13.88 3.63 -14.99
C GLU A 22 13.32 4.08 -13.64
N ASP A 23 12.48 5.11 -13.60
CA ASP A 23 11.92 5.68 -12.37
C ASP A 23 10.76 4.84 -11.81
N PHE A 24 10.15 3.97 -12.64
CA PHE A 24 8.92 3.26 -12.26
C PHE A 24 9.08 1.76 -12.07
N PHE A 25 10.25 1.19 -12.37
CA PHE A 25 10.47 -0.24 -12.23
C PHE A 25 10.27 -0.75 -10.80
N GLU A 26 10.63 0.07 -9.80
CA GLU A 26 10.49 -0.29 -8.39
C GLU A 26 9.02 -0.51 -7.96
N PHE A 27 8.05 -0.01 -8.74
CA PHE A 27 6.62 -0.19 -8.45
C PHE A 27 6.03 -1.52 -8.94
N VAL A 28 6.66 -2.19 -9.91
CA VAL A 28 6.23 -3.53 -10.37
C VAL A 28 6.42 -4.54 -9.23
N TYR A 29 7.57 -4.50 -8.57
CA TYR A 29 7.77 -5.20 -7.29
C TYR A 29 8.99 -4.66 -6.52
N PRO A 30 8.79 -4.01 -5.35
CA PRO A 30 9.89 -3.43 -4.57
C PRO A 30 10.84 -4.47 -3.96
N TRP A 31 10.46 -5.75 -3.99
CA TRP A 31 11.22 -6.89 -3.46
C TRP A 31 11.82 -7.78 -4.55
N PHE A 32 11.76 -7.37 -5.82
CA PHE A 32 12.41 -8.12 -6.88
C PHE A 32 13.91 -7.82 -6.84
N PHE A 33 14.69 -8.84 -6.53
CA PHE A 33 16.13 -8.80 -6.43
C PHE A 33 16.75 -9.50 -7.64
N PRO A 34 16.65 -8.95 -8.87
CA PRO A 34 17.35 -9.57 -9.99
C PRO A 34 18.82 -9.60 -9.61
N ARG A 35 19.46 -10.76 -9.77
CA ARG A 35 20.90 -10.90 -9.56
C ARG A 35 21.59 -9.88 -10.46
N LYS A 36 22.38 -8.99 -9.87
CA LYS A 36 23.19 -8.03 -10.61
C LYS A 36 24.66 -8.44 -10.44
N ASN A 37 25.37 -8.59 -11.56
CA ASN A 37 26.80 -8.90 -11.56
C ASN A 37 27.67 -7.71 -11.11
N LYS A 38 27.11 -6.50 -11.04
CA LYS A 38 27.83 -5.27 -10.67
C LYS A 38 27.40 -4.78 -9.30
N LYS A 39 28.37 -4.62 -8.39
CA LYS A 39 28.22 -3.88 -7.13
C LYS A 39 28.40 -2.40 -7.43
N THR A 40 27.35 -1.60 -7.29
CA THR A 40 27.48 -0.14 -7.27
C THR A 40 27.72 0.26 -5.81
N PRO A 41 28.69 1.16 -5.51
CA PRO A 41 28.83 1.70 -4.16
C PRO A 41 27.54 2.44 -3.79
N ARG A 42 26.98 2.15 -2.62
CA ARG A 42 25.68 2.64 -2.17
C ARG A 42 25.71 2.94 -0.67
N SER A 43 24.89 3.89 -0.21
CA SER A 43 25.08 4.57 1.07
C SER A 43 24.04 4.24 2.14
N SER A 44 22.93 3.57 1.81
CA SER A 44 21.87 3.28 2.78
C SER A 44 21.86 1.82 3.28
N GLU A 45 21.38 1.62 4.51
CA GLU A 45 21.16 0.28 5.11
C GLU A 45 20.23 -0.59 4.25
N TRP A 46 19.22 0.05 3.65
CA TRP A 46 18.32 -0.55 2.67
C TRP A 46 19.06 -1.19 1.49
N GLU A 47 19.98 -0.44 0.88
CA GLU A 47 20.73 -0.91 -0.27
C GLU A 47 21.66 -2.06 0.12
N HIS A 48 22.24 -2.02 1.32
CA HIS A 48 23.03 -3.12 1.87
C HIS A 48 22.19 -4.37 2.11
N PHE A 49 20.99 -4.24 2.68
CA PHE A 49 20.04 -5.35 2.82
C PHE A 49 19.68 -5.93 1.44
N HIS A 50 19.42 -5.06 0.46
CA HIS A 50 19.04 -5.46 -0.90
C HIS A 50 20.14 -6.25 -1.60
N ASP A 51 21.38 -5.80 -1.51
CA ASP A 51 22.52 -6.49 -2.11
C ASP A 51 22.86 -7.78 -1.37
N LYS A 52 22.75 -7.79 -0.03
CA LYS A 52 22.87 -9.02 0.76
C LYS A 52 21.84 -10.07 0.29
N LYS A 53 20.59 -9.67 0.08
CA LYS A 53 19.52 -10.57 -0.40
C LYS A 53 19.66 -10.97 -1.87
N ARG A 54 20.26 -10.14 -2.73
CA ARG A 54 20.63 -10.54 -4.11
C ARG A 54 21.71 -11.63 -4.12
N MET A 55 22.64 -11.57 -3.16
CA MET A 55 23.80 -12.45 -3.09
C MET A 55 23.55 -13.73 -2.25
N SER A 56 22.64 -13.69 -1.28
CA SER A 56 22.24 -14.86 -0.48
C SER A 56 21.02 -15.56 -1.07
N LEU A 57 21.01 -16.89 -1.11
CA LEU A 57 19.84 -17.66 -1.55
C LEU A 57 18.68 -17.64 -0.53
N ASP A 58 18.96 -17.35 0.75
CA ASP A 58 17.95 -17.46 1.80
C ASP A 58 17.30 -16.12 2.15
N HIS A 59 16.05 -15.98 1.71
CA HIS A 59 15.13 -14.95 2.17
C HIS A 59 13.95 -15.62 2.86
N TYR A 60 13.77 -15.33 4.14
CA TYR A 60 12.62 -15.79 4.91
C TYR A 60 11.61 -14.65 5.01
N VAL A 61 10.39 -14.93 4.60
CA VAL A 61 9.23 -14.09 4.88
C VAL A 61 8.47 -14.76 6.02
N LEU A 62 8.31 -14.06 7.14
CA LEU A 62 7.52 -14.54 8.26
C LEU A 62 6.05 -14.20 8.00
N TYR A 63 5.19 -15.21 8.15
CA TYR A 63 3.75 -15.05 8.05
C TYR A 63 3.09 -15.56 9.34
N PRO A 64 2.15 -14.81 9.95
CA PRO A 64 1.51 -15.25 11.19
C PRO A 64 0.77 -16.58 11.00
N LYS A 65 1.12 -17.57 11.82
CA LYS A 65 0.59 -18.95 11.74
C LYS A 65 -0.93 -18.99 11.91
N ASN A 66 -1.45 -18.16 12.83
CA ASN A 66 -2.86 -18.12 13.21
C ASN A 66 -3.48 -16.81 12.74
N ASN A 67 -4.60 -16.90 12.03
CA ASN A 67 -5.41 -15.75 11.55
C ASN A 67 -4.68 -14.68 10.72
N GLY A 68 -3.49 -14.99 10.17
CA GLY A 68 -2.73 -14.06 9.35
C GLY A 68 -2.42 -12.73 10.05
N PHE A 69 -2.28 -11.66 9.27
CA PHE A 69 -2.00 -10.33 9.83
C PHE A 69 -3.14 -9.77 10.70
N GLN A 70 -4.38 -10.23 10.52
CA GLN A 70 -5.47 -9.90 11.44
C GLN A 70 -5.17 -10.44 12.84
N GLY A 71 -4.70 -11.69 12.95
CA GLY A 71 -4.30 -12.27 14.24
C GLY A 71 -3.16 -11.52 14.91
N PHE A 72 -2.22 -10.99 14.12
CA PHE A 72 -1.15 -10.11 14.62
C PHE A 72 -1.72 -8.80 15.18
N SER A 73 -2.59 -8.12 14.44
CA SER A 73 -3.27 -6.91 14.92
C SER A 73 -4.12 -7.17 16.17
N ASP A 74 -4.89 -8.28 16.19
CA ASP A 74 -5.72 -8.65 17.34
C ASP A 74 -4.89 -8.93 18.60
N ALA A 75 -3.70 -9.52 18.44
CA ALA A 75 -2.78 -9.74 19.55
C ALA A 75 -2.28 -8.41 20.13
N ILE A 76 -1.91 -7.45 19.29
CA ILE A 76 -1.55 -6.09 19.73
C ILE A 76 -2.72 -5.45 20.48
N LEU A 77 -3.93 -5.52 19.90
CA LEU A 77 -5.13 -4.93 20.51
C LEU A 77 -5.45 -5.52 21.90
N LYS A 78 -5.21 -6.81 22.10
CA LYS A 78 -5.44 -7.48 23.38
C LYS A 78 -4.42 -7.11 24.45
N ASP A 79 -3.24 -6.65 24.05
CA ASP A 79 -2.14 -6.29 24.95
C ASP A 79 -2.19 -4.81 25.38
N ILE A 80 -3.01 -3.99 24.71
CA ILE A 80 -3.21 -2.59 25.07
C ILE A 80 -4.01 -2.49 26.37
N ASP A 81 -3.51 -1.72 27.34
CA ASP A 81 -4.29 -1.33 28.51
C ASP A 81 -5.40 -0.35 28.10
N MET A 82 -6.63 -0.87 28.06
CA MET A 82 -7.82 -0.12 27.65
C MET A 82 -8.25 0.95 28.66
N ASN A 83 -7.68 0.98 29.88
CA ASN A 83 -7.89 2.10 30.80
C ASN A 83 -7.30 3.42 30.24
N TYR A 84 -6.29 3.31 29.37
CA TYR A 84 -5.61 4.45 28.76
C TYR A 84 -5.83 4.55 27.24
N CYS A 85 -6.68 3.68 26.67
CA CYS A 85 -6.91 3.64 25.23
C CYS A 85 -8.38 3.48 24.88
N THR A 86 -8.86 4.31 23.96
CA THR A 86 -10.18 4.13 23.33
C THR A 86 -9.99 3.89 21.84
N ILE A 87 -10.53 2.78 21.34
CA ILE A 87 -10.43 2.42 19.92
C ILE A 87 -11.78 2.60 19.25
N LYS A 88 -11.87 3.54 18.31
CA LYS A 88 -13.07 3.80 17.52
C LYS A 88 -12.93 3.18 16.13
N LYS A 89 -13.88 2.32 15.75
CA LYS A 89 -13.94 1.64 14.45
C LYS A 89 -15.18 2.11 13.66
N ASN A 90 -15.21 1.83 12.35
CA ASN A 90 -16.34 2.14 11.46
C ASN A 90 -16.69 3.64 11.41
N ILE A 91 -15.69 4.51 11.48
CA ILE A 91 -15.89 5.96 11.36
C ILE A 91 -16.19 6.32 9.91
N LYS A 92 -17.39 6.84 9.67
CA LYS A 92 -17.84 7.27 8.33
C LYS A 92 -17.73 8.78 8.15
N ASN A 93 -18.02 9.55 9.21
CA ASN A 93 -18.04 11.01 9.19
C ASN A 93 -16.95 11.55 10.11
N LEU A 94 -15.78 11.83 9.55
CA LEU A 94 -14.65 12.47 10.22
C LEU A 94 -14.56 13.93 9.76
N GLN A 95 -14.70 14.87 10.69
CA GLN A 95 -14.47 16.29 10.43
C GLN A 95 -13.37 16.79 11.34
N ILE A 96 -12.34 17.39 10.76
CA ILE A 96 -11.19 17.92 11.48
C ILE A 96 -11.24 19.44 11.37
N LYS A 97 -11.39 20.11 12.51
CA LYS A 97 -11.34 21.57 12.61
C LYS A 97 -9.93 22.00 12.94
N THR A 98 -9.38 22.91 12.15
CA THR A 98 -8.05 23.48 12.38
C THR A 98 -8.10 24.98 12.60
N ASP A 99 -7.11 25.50 13.32
CA ASP A 99 -6.91 26.94 13.48
C ASP A 99 -6.36 27.52 12.15
N PRO A 100 -7.00 28.55 11.58
CA PRO A 100 -6.57 29.13 10.30
C PRO A 100 -5.22 29.86 10.36
N LYS A 101 -4.70 30.22 11.54
CA LYS A 101 -3.44 30.95 11.71
C LYS A 101 -2.24 30.04 11.85
N ASN A 102 -2.37 28.93 12.58
CA ASN A 102 -1.26 28.03 12.91
C ASN A 102 -1.48 26.58 12.48
N ASN A 103 -2.63 26.24 11.88
CA ASN A 103 -2.98 24.90 11.42
C ASN A 103 -3.03 23.81 12.50
N ASN A 104 -3.08 24.19 13.78
CA ASN A 104 -3.31 23.24 14.87
C ASN A 104 -4.68 22.58 14.74
N ILE A 105 -4.78 21.30 15.05
CA ILE A 105 -6.06 20.62 15.19
C ILE A 105 -6.71 21.10 16.48
N LEU A 106 -7.90 21.69 16.38
CA LEU A 106 -8.66 22.21 17.52
C LEU A 106 -9.67 21.19 18.04
N ASP A 107 -10.31 20.46 17.12
CA ASP A 107 -11.35 19.50 17.43
C ASP A 107 -11.49 18.50 16.28
N ILE A 108 -11.77 17.25 16.62
CA ILE A 108 -12.14 16.20 15.68
C ILE A 108 -13.55 15.73 16.01
N LYS A 109 -14.49 16.02 15.12
CA LYS A 109 -15.85 15.51 15.21
C LYS A 109 -15.95 14.15 14.52
N VAL A 110 -16.38 13.16 15.28
CA VAL A 110 -16.50 11.76 14.87
C VAL A 110 -17.93 11.32 15.13
N ASN A 111 -18.73 11.14 14.07
CA ASN A 111 -20.16 10.87 14.17
C ASN A 111 -20.88 11.95 15.04
N THR A 112 -21.30 11.61 16.25
CA THR A 112 -21.97 12.49 17.22
C THR A 112 -21.04 13.02 18.32
N GLU A 113 -19.78 12.61 18.34
CA GLU A 113 -18.82 12.92 19.40
C GLU A 113 -17.77 13.92 18.93
N SER A 114 -17.20 14.66 19.87
CA SER A 114 -16.10 15.60 19.66
C SER A 114 -14.89 15.11 20.46
N ILE A 115 -13.72 15.12 19.82
CA ILE A 115 -12.46 14.63 20.36
C ILE A 115 -11.45 15.77 20.30
N SER A 116 -10.91 16.11 21.47
CA SER A 116 -9.79 17.05 21.61
C SER A 116 -8.56 16.32 22.14
N GLY A 117 -7.38 16.93 21.97
CA GLY A 117 -6.12 16.37 22.44
C GLY A 117 -4.97 17.34 22.23
N ASP A 118 -3.90 17.15 23.00
CA ASP A 118 -2.71 18.00 22.95
C ASP A 118 -1.83 17.68 21.74
N LEU A 119 -1.81 16.42 21.30
CA LEU A 119 -1.08 15.94 20.14
C LEU A 119 -1.91 14.96 19.31
N PHE A 120 -1.74 15.03 17.99
CA PHE A 120 -2.37 14.16 17.01
C PHE A 120 -1.33 13.48 16.14
N PHE A 121 -1.26 12.15 16.24
CA PHE A 121 -0.43 11.34 15.33
C PHE A 121 -1.19 11.06 14.03
N TRP A 122 -0.69 11.61 12.93
CA TRP A 122 -1.24 11.43 11.60
C TRP A 122 -0.64 10.20 10.92
N CYS A 123 -1.32 9.05 11.04
CA CYS A 123 -0.90 7.77 10.48
C CYS A 123 -1.60 7.43 9.15
N THR A 124 -2.08 8.45 8.41
CA THR A 124 -2.70 8.29 7.09
C THR A 124 -1.97 9.12 6.04
N SER A 125 -2.43 9.09 4.79
CA SER A 125 -1.76 9.71 3.66
C SER A 125 -1.43 11.20 3.91
N PRO A 126 -0.18 11.65 3.71
CA PRO A 126 0.17 13.06 3.79
C PRO A 126 -0.61 13.94 2.80
N ILE A 127 -1.03 13.40 1.65
CA ILE A 127 -1.90 14.11 0.69
C ILE A 127 -3.23 14.49 1.33
N SER A 128 -3.82 13.58 2.12
CA SER A 128 -5.09 13.86 2.79
C SER A 128 -4.95 14.93 3.86
N LEU A 129 -3.82 14.96 4.57
CA LEU A 129 -3.49 16.05 5.50
C LEU A 129 -3.35 17.39 4.79
N ALA A 130 -2.59 17.44 3.69
CA ALA A 130 -2.42 18.65 2.89
C ALA A 130 -3.78 19.24 2.47
N LYS A 131 -4.72 18.38 2.06
CA LYS A 131 -6.08 18.79 1.69
C LYS A 131 -6.86 19.36 2.88
N ILE A 132 -6.79 18.73 4.05
CA ILE A 132 -7.45 19.22 5.28
C ILE A 132 -6.90 20.60 5.68
N LEU A 133 -5.58 20.75 5.62
CA LEU A 133 -4.88 22.00 5.96
C LEU A 133 -4.90 23.03 4.82
N LYS A 134 -5.55 22.73 3.69
CA LYS A 134 -5.60 23.57 2.49
C LYS A 134 -4.21 23.97 1.96
N ILE A 135 -3.20 23.14 2.21
CA ILE A 135 -1.84 23.32 1.72
C ILE A 135 -1.83 23.03 0.22
N LYS A 136 -1.48 24.04 -0.58
CA LYS A 136 -1.41 23.92 -2.02
C LYS A 136 -0.09 23.26 -2.43
N SER A 137 -0.13 21.96 -2.70
CA SER A 137 1.04 21.21 -3.16
C SER A 137 1.11 21.11 -4.69
N SER A 138 2.30 21.29 -5.25
CA SER A 138 2.57 21.02 -6.68
C SER A 138 2.36 19.54 -7.04
N VAL A 139 2.71 18.63 -6.13
CA VAL A 139 2.53 17.17 -6.27
C VAL A 139 1.06 16.81 -6.47
N THR A 140 0.17 17.38 -5.66
CA THR A 140 -1.27 17.07 -5.73
C THR A 140 -1.95 17.53 -7.03
N ARG A 141 -1.33 18.43 -7.80
CA ARG A 141 -1.85 18.91 -9.09
C ARG A 141 -1.35 18.10 -10.28
N SER A 142 -0.21 17.43 -10.14
CA SER A 142 0.52 16.79 -11.25
C SER A 142 0.31 15.27 -11.33
N GLY A 143 -0.52 14.70 -10.47
CA GLY A 143 -0.80 13.27 -10.48
C GLY A 143 -2.25 12.94 -10.15
N LEU A 144 -2.58 11.67 -10.27
CA LEU A 144 -3.92 11.13 -10.13
C LEU A 144 -3.98 10.14 -8.96
N PRO A 145 -5.09 10.06 -8.22
CA PRO A 145 -5.28 8.95 -7.30
C PRO A 145 -5.22 7.60 -8.03
N GLN A 146 -4.69 6.58 -7.37
CA GLN A 146 -4.68 5.22 -7.89
C GLN A 146 -5.88 4.44 -7.33
N THR A 147 -6.56 3.70 -8.20
CA THR A 147 -7.53 2.68 -7.81
C THR A 147 -6.87 1.31 -7.83
N ILE A 148 -7.11 0.52 -6.80
CA ILE A 148 -6.72 -0.89 -6.72
C ILE A 148 -7.98 -1.73 -6.57
N ILE A 149 -8.07 -2.80 -7.34
CA ILE A 149 -9.16 -3.77 -7.28
C ILE A 149 -8.61 -5.16 -6.95
N PHE A 150 -9.41 -5.90 -6.19
CA PHE A 150 -9.11 -7.27 -5.78
C PHE A 150 -10.24 -8.21 -6.17
N GLY A 151 -9.88 -9.34 -6.78
CA GLY A 151 -10.77 -10.46 -7.03
C GLY A 151 -10.36 -11.65 -6.17
N ASN A 152 -11.23 -12.06 -5.24
CA ASN A 152 -10.99 -13.20 -4.37
C ASN A 152 -11.82 -14.39 -4.84
N PHE A 153 -11.18 -15.41 -5.41
CA PHE A 153 -11.81 -16.59 -5.99
C PHE A 153 -11.60 -17.80 -5.06
N VAL A 154 -12.67 -18.29 -4.44
CA VAL A 154 -12.64 -19.49 -3.61
C VAL A 154 -13.18 -20.67 -4.41
N PHE A 155 -12.38 -21.70 -4.60
CA PHE A 155 -12.73 -22.91 -5.35
C PHE A 155 -13.01 -24.09 -4.41
N LYS A 156 -13.73 -25.11 -4.92
CA LYS A 156 -14.00 -26.34 -4.15
C LYS A 156 -12.73 -27.11 -3.83
N LYS A 157 -11.94 -27.39 -4.87
CA LYS A 157 -10.71 -28.18 -4.81
C LYS A 157 -9.50 -27.28 -4.59
N ASN A 158 -8.43 -27.88 -4.09
CA ASN A 158 -7.13 -27.21 -3.98
C ASN A 158 -6.57 -26.87 -5.36
N ILE A 159 -5.84 -25.76 -5.39
CA ILE A 159 -5.10 -25.23 -6.51
C ILE A 159 -3.66 -25.71 -6.38
N SER A 160 -3.19 -26.43 -7.39
CA SER A 160 -1.81 -26.92 -7.43
C SER A 160 -0.89 -25.83 -7.95
N THR A 161 -0.03 -25.29 -7.09
CA THR A 161 0.98 -24.31 -7.47
C THR A 161 2.22 -24.42 -6.59
N LYS A 162 3.37 -24.12 -7.18
CA LYS A 162 4.65 -23.97 -6.47
C LYS A 162 4.90 -22.54 -6.00
N PHE A 163 4.09 -21.58 -6.45
CA PHE A 163 4.28 -20.16 -6.20
C PHE A 163 3.43 -19.67 -5.03
N HIS A 164 3.96 -18.71 -4.27
CA HIS A 164 3.18 -17.93 -3.30
C HIS A 164 2.42 -16.79 -3.99
N GLU A 165 3.10 -16.15 -4.94
CA GLU A 165 2.59 -15.05 -5.74
C GLU A 165 3.20 -15.14 -7.15
N ILE A 166 2.49 -14.58 -8.14
CA ILE A 166 2.91 -14.43 -9.53
C ILE A 166 2.71 -12.96 -9.88
N LEU A 167 3.75 -12.33 -10.45
CA LEU A 167 3.65 -11.02 -11.07
C LEU A 167 3.35 -11.24 -12.55
N VAL A 168 2.29 -10.60 -13.02
CA VAL A 168 1.86 -10.72 -14.41
C VAL A 168 2.36 -9.49 -15.14
N GLY A 169 3.16 -9.71 -16.18
CA GLY A 169 3.79 -8.68 -17.00
C GLY A 169 3.38 -8.78 -18.47
N SER A 170 2.13 -9.21 -18.72
CA SER A 170 1.57 -9.39 -20.06
C SER A 170 0.40 -8.42 -20.26
N LEU A 171 0.32 -7.86 -21.47
CA LEU A 171 -0.80 -7.01 -21.90
C LEU A 171 -2.10 -7.80 -22.12
N ASP A 172 -2.01 -9.12 -22.27
CA ASP A 172 -3.17 -10.00 -22.50
C ASP A 172 -4.02 -10.19 -21.23
N HIS A 173 -3.44 -9.88 -20.08
CA HIS A 173 -4.07 -10.09 -18.78
C HIS A 173 -4.12 -8.78 -18.01
N GLN A 174 -5.33 -8.33 -17.70
CA GLN A 174 -5.56 -7.18 -16.81
C GLN A 174 -5.30 -7.56 -15.35
N ILE A 175 -4.09 -8.00 -15.05
CA ILE A 175 -3.64 -8.52 -13.77
C ILE A 175 -2.26 -7.95 -13.52
N ASN A 176 -2.03 -7.36 -12.34
CA ASN A 176 -0.69 -7.04 -11.88
C ASN A 176 -0.12 -8.19 -11.05
N ARG A 177 -0.96 -8.79 -10.19
CA ARG A 177 -0.53 -9.86 -9.28
C ARG A 177 -1.59 -10.93 -9.08
N ILE A 178 -1.12 -12.16 -8.91
CA ILE A 178 -1.92 -13.31 -8.47
C ILE A 178 -1.27 -13.88 -7.22
N SER A 179 -2.01 -13.97 -6.12
CA SER A 179 -1.52 -14.50 -4.85
C SER A 179 -2.31 -15.76 -4.45
N PHE A 180 -1.62 -16.67 -3.75
CA PHE A 180 -2.18 -17.94 -3.26
C PHE A 180 -2.11 -18.00 -1.73
N PRO A 181 -3.04 -17.35 -1.00
CA PRO A 181 -2.96 -17.21 0.45
C PRO A 181 -2.86 -18.54 1.20
N GLY A 182 -3.57 -19.58 0.76
CA GLY A 182 -3.50 -20.89 1.40
C GLY A 182 -2.10 -21.51 1.34
N LYS A 183 -1.36 -21.30 0.24
CA LYS A 183 0.04 -21.72 0.12
C LYS A 183 0.94 -20.97 1.11
N ILE A 184 0.80 -19.65 1.19
CA ILE A 184 1.57 -18.79 2.11
C ILE A 184 1.34 -19.21 3.57
N MET A 185 0.08 -19.48 3.92
CA MET A 185 -0.35 -19.89 5.25
C MET A 185 -0.06 -21.36 5.58
N LYS A 186 0.38 -22.17 4.60
CA LYS A 186 0.47 -23.63 4.70
C LYS A 186 -0.87 -24.28 5.13
N LYS A 187 -1.98 -23.83 4.54
CA LYS A 187 -3.35 -24.32 4.75
C LYS A 187 -3.96 -24.81 3.43
N LYS A 188 -5.27 -25.16 3.44
CA LYS A 188 -6.04 -25.48 2.22
C LYS A 188 -5.83 -24.35 1.19
N ASN A 189 -5.27 -24.71 0.03
CA ASN A 189 -4.93 -23.75 -1.00
C ASN A 189 -6.01 -23.68 -2.07
N ASN A 190 -7.17 -23.13 -1.72
CA ASN A 190 -8.31 -23.02 -2.63
C ASN A 190 -8.76 -21.57 -2.87
N LEU A 191 -8.00 -20.58 -2.38
CA LEU A 191 -8.23 -19.16 -2.61
C LEU A 191 -7.17 -18.63 -3.57
N VAL A 192 -7.60 -17.97 -4.65
CA VAL A 192 -6.77 -17.09 -5.48
C VAL A 192 -7.19 -15.66 -5.22
N GLN A 193 -6.22 -14.77 -4.99
CA GLN A 193 -6.45 -13.34 -5.02
C GLN A 193 -5.78 -12.75 -6.26
N VAL A 194 -6.56 -12.02 -7.06
CA VAL A 194 -6.07 -11.27 -8.22
C VAL A 194 -6.09 -9.79 -7.85
N GLU A 195 -5.00 -9.08 -8.16
CA GLU A 195 -4.85 -7.64 -7.94
C GLU A 195 -4.61 -6.94 -9.28
N TYR A 196 -5.28 -5.80 -9.47
CA TYR A 196 -5.02 -4.89 -10.58
C TYR A 196 -5.14 -3.45 -10.11
N SER A 197 -4.23 -2.60 -10.56
CA SER A 197 -4.12 -1.20 -10.16
C SER A 197 -4.03 -0.28 -11.38
N PHE A 198 -4.73 0.85 -11.32
CA PHE A 198 -4.84 1.79 -12.43
C PHE A 198 -5.12 3.21 -11.92
N PRO A 199 -4.76 4.26 -12.69
CA PRO A 199 -5.21 5.63 -12.41
C PRO A 199 -6.74 5.69 -12.28
N GLN A 200 -7.22 6.47 -11.31
CA GLN A 200 -8.65 6.57 -11.01
C GLN A 200 -9.47 6.93 -12.25
N ASN A 201 -10.68 6.34 -12.35
CA ASN A 201 -11.65 6.52 -13.42
C ASN A 201 -11.27 5.95 -14.80
N GLN A 202 -10.20 5.16 -14.92
CA GLN A 202 -9.85 4.52 -16.19
C GLN A 202 -10.72 3.30 -16.55
N PHE A 203 -11.21 2.55 -15.56
CA PHE A 203 -11.96 1.32 -15.79
C PHE A 203 -13.29 1.29 -15.04
N ASN A 204 -14.26 0.57 -15.60
CA ASN A 204 -15.53 0.30 -14.95
C ASN A 204 -15.35 -0.71 -13.80
N LEU A 205 -15.89 -0.43 -12.63
CA LEU A 205 -15.81 -1.28 -11.43
C LEU A 205 -16.93 -2.34 -11.35
N ASN A 206 -17.33 -2.90 -12.49
CA ASN A 206 -18.37 -3.92 -12.55
C ASN A 206 -17.81 -5.29 -12.12
N ALA A 207 -18.24 -5.77 -10.95
CA ALA A 207 -17.76 -7.04 -10.38
C ALA A 207 -17.98 -8.27 -11.29
N LYS A 208 -19.06 -8.30 -12.09
CA LYS A 208 -19.36 -9.42 -13.01
C LYS A 208 -18.40 -9.44 -14.19
N TYR A 209 -18.08 -8.27 -14.74
CA TYR A 209 -17.07 -8.12 -15.79
C TYR A 209 -15.71 -8.62 -15.29
N TRP A 210 -15.22 -8.09 -14.16
CA TRP A 210 -13.92 -8.48 -13.61
C TRP A 210 -13.84 -9.94 -13.24
N LYS A 211 -14.91 -10.51 -12.66
CA LYS A 211 -15.00 -11.95 -12.39
C LYS A 211 -14.77 -12.76 -13.66
N GLN A 212 -15.44 -12.42 -14.76
CA GLN A 212 -15.34 -13.16 -16.02
C GLN A 212 -13.95 -13.01 -16.63
N THR A 213 -13.47 -11.78 -16.77
CA THR A 213 -12.15 -11.46 -17.36
C THR A 213 -11.02 -12.19 -16.64
N TRP A 214 -11.00 -12.13 -15.31
CA TRP A 214 -9.95 -12.78 -14.54
C TRP A 214 -10.10 -14.29 -14.50
N LEU A 215 -11.32 -14.83 -14.45
CA LEU A 215 -11.49 -16.27 -14.48
C LEU A 215 -11.01 -16.86 -15.81
N THR A 216 -11.29 -16.19 -16.94
CA THR A 216 -10.71 -16.54 -18.24
C THR A 216 -9.19 -16.53 -18.18
N SER A 217 -8.58 -15.43 -17.70
CA SER A 217 -7.13 -15.32 -17.57
C SER A 217 -6.52 -16.43 -16.69
N LEU A 218 -7.17 -16.77 -15.56
CA LEU A 218 -6.72 -17.83 -14.66
C LEU A 218 -6.76 -19.22 -15.31
N TYR A 219 -7.71 -19.46 -16.23
CA TYR A 219 -7.75 -20.68 -17.03
C TYR A 219 -6.70 -20.68 -18.14
N ASP A 220 -6.52 -19.56 -18.84
CA ASP A 220 -5.57 -19.43 -19.94
C ASP A 220 -4.13 -19.59 -19.45
N LEU A 221 -3.83 -19.04 -18.26
CA LEU A 221 -2.56 -19.21 -17.56
C LEU A 221 -2.36 -20.63 -16.98
N GLY A 222 -3.37 -21.51 -17.09
CA GLY A 222 -3.32 -22.88 -16.55
C GLY A 222 -3.27 -22.96 -15.02
N LEU A 223 -3.59 -21.86 -14.32
CA LEU A 223 -3.53 -21.81 -12.86
C LEU A 223 -4.71 -22.52 -12.21
N ILE A 224 -5.85 -22.53 -12.89
CA ILE A 224 -7.07 -23.18 -12.44
C ILE A 224 -7.54 -24.16 -13.53
N LYS A 225 -8.04 -25.32 -13.12
CA LYS A 225 -8.66 -26.28 -14.04
C LYS A 225 -10.13 -25.95 -14.23
N LYS A 226 -10.64 -26.10 -15.45
CA LYS A 226 -12.06 -25.83 -15.79
C LYS A 226 -13.06 -26.71 -15.01
N ASP A 227 -12.63 -27.89 -14.52
CA ASP A 227 -13.45 -28.78 -13.70
C ASP A 227 -13.44 -28.42 -12.20
N ASN A 228 -12.66 -27.42 -11.78
CA ASN A 228 -12.67 -26.92 -10.41
C ASN A 228 -13.69 -25.79 -10.29
N SER A 229 -14.89 -26.11 -9.80
CA SER A 229 -15.96 -25.14 -9.66
C SER A 229 -15.62 -24.06 -8.62
N LEU A 230 -15.99 -22.82 -8.94
CA LEU A 230 -15.92 -21.67 -8.06
C LEU A 230 -17.07 -21.72 -7.03
N ASP A 231 -16.73 -21.67 -5.74
CA ASP A 231 -17.70 -21.61 -4.64
C ASP A 231 -18.12 -20.18 -4.33
N ASN A 232 -17.13 -19.28 -4.21
CA ASN A 232 -17.38 -17.90 -3.82
C ASN A 232 -16.48 -16.94 -4.59
N PHE A 233 -16.99 -15.74 -4.83
CA PHE A 233 -16.24 -14.63 -5.40
C PHE A 233 -16.54 -13.35 -4.64
N ALA A 234 -15.50 -12.66 -4.19
CA ALA A 234 -15.61 -11.32 -3.62
C ALA A 234 -14.77 -10.33 -4.41
N PHE A 235 -15.40 -9.21 -4.79
CA PHE A 235 -14.77 -8.10 -5.47
C PHE A 235 -14.64 -6.92 -4.51
N ILE A 236 -13.44 -6.35 -4.42
CA ILE A 236 -13.14 -5.19 -3.57
C ILE A 236 -12.48 -4.13 -4.43
N SER A 237 -12.83 -2.87 -4.22
CA SER A 237 -12.21 -1.72 -4.88
C SER A 237 -11.88 -0.67 -3.84
N GLU A 238 -10.68 -0.12 -3.91
CA GLU A 238 -10.21 0.92 -2.99
C GLU A 238 -9.42 1.99 -3.76
N THR A 239 -9.50 3.24 -3.31
CA THR A 239 -8.55 4.27 -3.74
C THR A 239 -7.33 4.21 -2.84
N ARG A 240 -6.22 3.70 -3.37
CA ARG A 240 -4.98 3.54 -2.63
C ARG A 240 -3.79 3.83 -3.54
N GLY A 241 -3.00 4.82 -3.15
CA GLY A 241 -1.81 5.25 -3.88
C GLY A 241 -2.06 6.48 -4.76
N PHE A 242 -1.02 6.86 -5.49
CA PHE A 242 -0.95 8.06 -6.31
C PHE A 242 -0.08 7.78 -7.52
N VAL A 243 -0.55 8.15 -8.71
CA VAL A 243 0.13 7.99 -9.98
C VAL A 243 0.68 9.35 -10.42
N SER A 244 1.96 9.40 -10.79
CA SER A 244 2.60 10.63 -11.28
C SER A 244 3.68 10.29 -12.30
N LYS A 245 4.01 11.26 -13.16
CA LYS A 245 5.16 11.21 -14.06
C LYS A 245 6.51 11.41 -13.37
N HIS A 246 6.50 11.76 -12.08
CA HIS A 246 7.72 11.95 -11.29
C HIS A 246 8.00 10.73 -10.41
N ASP A 247 9.27 10.49 -10.10
CA ASP A 247 9.70 9.41 -9.22
C ASP A 247 9.23 9.61 -7.76
N LEU A 248 9.22 8.53 -6.99
CA LEU A 248 8.72 8.52 -5.62
C LEU A 248 9.46 9.48 -4.68
N ARG A 249 10.77 9.60 -4.86
CA ARG A 249 11.63 10.42 -4.00
C ARG A 249 11.34 11.89 -4.24
N PHE A 250 11.21 12.30 -5.50
CA PHE A 250 10.80 13.66 -5.85
C PHE A 250 9.44 14.01 -5.23
N LEU A 251 8.44 13.14 -5.39
CA LEU A 251 7.09 13.36 -4.85
C LEU A 251 7.11 13.48 -3.32
N THR A 252 7.78 12.53 -2.65
CA THR A 252 7.86 12.47 -1.19
C THR A 252 8.57 13.69 -0.64
N ASN A 253 9.72 14.06 -1.20
CA ASN A 253 10.50 15.21 -0.73
C ASN A 253 9.77 16.53 -0.99
N THR A 254 9.17 16.69 -2.17
CA THR A 254 8.43 17.91 -2.51
C THR A 254 7.25 18.10 -1.56
N LEU A 255 6.43 17.08 -1.39
CA LEU A 255 5.28 17.16 -0.49
C LEU A 255 5.72 17.34 0.97
N LYS A 256 6.79 16.67 1.41
CA LYS A 256 7.34 16.83 2.77
C LYS A 256 7.81 18.27 3.01
N ASN A 257 8.52 18.86 2.06
CA ASN A 257 9.01 20.24 2.17
C ASN A 257 7.88 21.29 2.16
N GLU A 258 6.75 20.99 1.52
CA GLU A 258 5.57 21.86 1.53
C GLU A 258 4.72 21.67 2.81
N ILE A 259 4.56 20.42 3.28
CA ILE A 259 3.73 20.09 4.44
C ILE A 259 4.43 20.41 5.75
N MET A 260 5.66 19.92 5.98
CA MET A 260 6.30 19.97 7.30
C MET A 260 6.44 21.39 7.89
N PRO A 261 6.74 22.44 7.10
CA PRO A 261 6.77 23.81 7.62
C PRO A 261 5.38 24.42 7.89
N SER A 262 4.32 23.80 7.36
CA SER A 262 2.96 24.34 7.32
C SER A 262 2.00 23.65 8.29
N ILE A 263 2.37 22.50 8.88
CA ILE A 263 1.52 21.80 9.85
C ILE A 263 1.51 22.51 11.20
N GLY A 264 0.42 22.33 11.94
CA GLY A 264 0.34 22.76 13.32
C GLY A 264 1.34 22.05 14.22
N ASN A 265 1.71 22.70 15.32
CA ASN A 265 2.65 22.17 16.30
C ASN A 265 2.11 20.96 17.07
N ASN A 266 0.80 20.71 17.00
CA ASN A 266 0.16 19.54 17.60
C ASN A 266 -0.09 18.39 16.62
N ILE A 267 0.51 18.42 15.43
CA ILE A 267 0.39 17.35 14.44
C ILE A 267 1.75 16.69 14.27
N ILE A 268 1.81 15.38 14.51
CA ILE A 268 3.01 14.56 14.29
C ILE A 268 2.74 13.59 13.15
N ILE A 269 3.67 13.49 12.19
CA ILE A 269 3.64 12.48 11.13
C ILE A 269 4.74 11.47 11.44
N PRO A 270 4.44 10.29 12.04
CA PRO A 270 5.46 9.34 12.48
C PRO A 270 6.37 8.84 11.36
N ALA A 271 5.83 8.70 10.15
CA ALA A 271 6.60 8.45 8.94
C ALA A 271 5.95 9.13 7.75
N PHE A 272 6.77 9.77 6.91
CA PHE A 272 6.29 10.51 5.76
C PHE A 272 6.55 9.71 4.49
N ASN A 273 5.49 9.13 3.92
CA ASN A 273 5.62 8.30 2.73
C ASN A 273 4.44 8.50 1.76
N LEU A 274 4.75 8.41 0.47
CA LEU A 274 3.79 8.37 -0.63
C LEU A 274 4.09 7.08 -1.41
N GLY A 275 3.12 6.18 -1.57
CA GLY A 275 3.28 4.98 -2.41
C GLY A 275 3.36 3.65 -1.64
N PRO A 276 3.63 2.54 -2.35
CA PRO A 276 3.67 1.20 -1.76
C PRO A 276 4.80 1.10 -0.72
N GLU A 277 4.41 0.75 0.51
CA GLU A 277 5.32 0.78 1.64
C GLU A 277 6.04 -0.54 1.81
N ASN A 278 7.37 -0.46 1.91
CA ASN A 278 8.09 -1.50 2.60
C ASN A 278 7.94 -1.26 4.11
N ILE A 279 7.02 -1.99 4.75
CA ILE A 279 6.73 -1.84 6.18
C ILE A 279 8.00 -2.01 7.04
N ASN A 280 8.94 -2.89 6.65
CA ASN A 280 10.19 -3.08 7.38
C ASN A 280 11.09 -1.84 7.37
N ARG A 281 10.95 -0.95 6.37
CA ARG A 281 11.65 0.33 6.30
C ARG A 281 11.00 1.40 7.20
N VAL A 282 9.67 1.34 7.33
CA VAL A 282 8.88 2.37 7.99
C VAL A 282 8.82 2.16 9.51
N ILE A 283 8.78 0.91 9.98
CA ILE A 283 8.64 0.59 11.41
C ILE A 283 9.70 1.30 12.29
N PRO A 284 11.01 1.24 11.99
CA PRO A 284 12.02 1.90 12.84
C PRO A 284 11.81 3.41 12.93
N GLU A 285 11.48 4.07 11.81
CA GLU A 285 11.21 5.51 11.76
C GLU A 285 9.97 5.87 12.59
N VAL A 286 8.87 5.11 12.44
CA VAL A 286 7.64 5.31 13.22
C VAL A 286 7.89 5.19 14.71
N ILE A 287 8.60 4.13 15.16
CA ILE A 287 8.91 3.92 16.58
C ILE A 287 9.72 5.11 17.11
N LEU A 288 10.80 5.48 16.41
CA LEU A 288 11.68 6.56 16.85
C LEU A 288 10.95 7.90 16.95
N ASN A 289 10.18 8.27 15.94
CA ASN A 289 9.47 9.55 15.89
C ASN A 289 8.31 9.60 16.89
N THR A 290 7.63 8.48 17.12
CA THR A 290 6.57 8.39 18.14
C THR A 290 7.15 8.57 19.53
N ILE A 291 8.21 7.83 19.89
CA ILE A 291 8.87 7.93 21.21
C ILE A 291 9.37 9.36 21.47
N LYS A 292 10.04 9.97 20.48
CA LYS A 292 10.52 11.35 20.59
C LYS A 292 9.38 12.33 20.90
N SER A 293 8.26 12.20 20.19
CA SER A 293 7.13 13.11 20.30
C SER A 293 6.38 12.99 21.63
N VAL A 294 6.25 11.76 22.14
CA VAL A 294 5.65 11.53 23.48
C VAL A 294 6.56 12.08 24.58
N ASN A 295 7.88 11.89 24.47
CA ASN A 295 8.82 12.38 25.49
C ASN A 295 8.95 13.90 25.54
N THR A 296 8.69 14.62 24.46
CA THR A 296 8.66 16.09 24.46
C THR A 296 7.51 16.70 25.24
N LEU A 297 6.43 15.95 25.52
CA LEU A 297 5.34 16.41 26.39
C LEU A 297 5.65 16.31 27.89
N ASN A 298 6.65 15.50 28.25
CA ASN A 298 7.06 15.26 29.64
C ASN A 298 8.16 16.24 30.12
N ARG A 299 8.40 17.32 29.39
CA ARG A 299 9.33 18.41 29.73
C ARG A 299 8.59 19.73 29.76
#